data_AF-A0A8J7C095-F1
#
_entry.id   AF-A0A8J7C095-F1
#
_cell.length_a   1.000
_cell.length_b   1.000
_cell.length_c   1.000
_cell.angle_alpha   90.00
_cell.angle_beta   90.00
_cell.angle_gamma   90.00
#
_symmetry.space_group_name_H-M   'P 1'
#
loop_
_entity.id
_entity.type
_entity.pdbx_description
1 polymer ?
#
loop_
_entity_poly.entity_id
_entity_poly.type
_entity_poly.pdbx_seq_one_letter_code
_entity_poly.pdbx_strand_id
1 'polypeptide(L)'
;RPWEQRFHSSRGLVVSDDGSHVAALVQVEPLAEADTVGFMEGTWSVAVDGTPWERKFINVYGPVITPDGAHVAAEVRLDICDYTLAENAVLWDNTFGCVWEPTYRNGRRALLAPVRTGGSWTIAENGEPIWDNRFMQLWNQRVSADGEHIAAVAAASFGSWTIVVDDRSWPVSFDDLVLPPVFSPDGLLVAAGVRAQGSWRVAVNGETWAESYDMVWDPVFSPSGDRVAAKVERDGRFAIAVDGKVWSPWYDALWDPVFSPDGMRLLIRAVEGGTYFRQVVAFDTVFQG
;
A
#
# COMPACT_ATOMS: atom_id res chain seq x y z
N ARG A 1 8.56 12.25 23.17
CA ARG A 1 9.37 11.88 24.37
C ARG A 1 9.41 10.35 24.43
N PRO A 2 10.47 9.70 24.93
CA PRO A 2 10.43 8.25 25.11
C PRO A 2 9.31 7.87 26.08
N TRP A 3 8.71 6.69 25.88
CA TRP A 3 7.72 6.15 26.81
C TRP A 3 8.40 5.71 28.11
N GLU A 4 7.80 6.04 29.25
CA GLU A 4 8.30 5.62 30.56
C GLU A 4 8.14 4.10 30.76
N GLN A 5 7.02 3.56 30.27
CA GLN A 5 6.77 2.12 30.26
C GLN A 5 7.67 1.42 29.23
N ARG A 6 8.33 0.34 29.67
CA ARG A 6 9.14 -0.53 28.82
C ARG A 6 8.37 -1.81 28.52
N PHE A 7 8.65 -2.37 27.34
CA PHE A 7 8.07 -3.63 26.87
C PHE A 7 9.17 -4.64 26.59
N HIS A 8 8.83 -5.92 26.60
CA HIS A 8 9.81 -6.99 26.40
C HIS A 8 10.35 -7.00 24.95
N SER A 9 9.47 -6.67 24.00
CA SER A 9 9.78 -6.58 22.58
C SER A 9 8.82 -5.60 21.90
N SER A 10 9.23 -5.05 20.77
CA SER A 10 8.39 -4.31 19.83
C SER A 10 8.74 -4.69 18.39
N ARG A 11 7.73 -4.78 17.51
CA ARG A 11 7.87 -5.34 16.15
C ARG A 11 7.28 -4.48 15.02
N GLY A 12 6.62 -3.38 15.35
CA GLY A 12 6.03 -2.48 14.37
C GLY A 12 5.48 -1.25 15.05
N LEU A 13 5.44 -0.13 14.33
CA LEU A 13 4.89 1.12 14.83
C LEU A 13 4.19 1.88 13.71
N VAL A 14 3.28 2.75 14.11
CA VAL A 14 2.64 3.74 13.25
C VAL A 14 2.55 5.07 14.02
N VAL A 15 2.58 6.17 13.28
CA VAL A 15 2.52 7.54 13.82
C VAL A 15 1.35 8.25 13.14
N SER A 16 0.58 9.04 13.89
CA SER A 16 -0.46 9.90 13.31
C SER A 16 0.14 10.96 12.37
N ASP A 17 -0.67 11.49 11.47
CA ASP A 17 -0.21 12.45 10.44
C ASP A 17 0.38 13.73 11.05
N ASP A 18 -0.15 14.16 12.19
CA ASP A 18 0.34 15.32 12.94
C ASP A 18 1.56 15.01 13.83
N GLY A 19 1.98 13.75 13.91
CA GLY A 19 3.09 13.29 14.73
C GLY A 19 2.83 13.29 16.24
N SER A 20 1.59 13.50 16.68
CA SER A 20 1.25 13.64 18.11
C SER A 20 1.03 12.30 18.80
N HIS A 21 0.60 11.28 18.07
CA HIS A 21 0.28 9.95 18.59
C HIS A 21 1.16 8.88 17.94
N VAL A 22 1.60 7.93 18.75
CA VAL A 22 2.36 6.76 18.30
C VAL A 22 1.71 5.50 18.82
N ALA A 23 1.46 4.53 17.93
CA ALA A 23 1.08 3.19 18.32
C ALA A 23 2.17 2.19 17.96
N ALA A 24 2.40 1.19 18.82
CA ALA A 24 3.38 0.14 18.58
C ALA A 24 2.86 -1.24 19.00
N LEU A 25 3.26 -2.24 18.22
CA LEU A 25 3.03 -3.65 18.54
C LEU A 25 4.01 -4.07 19.62
N VAL A 26 3.52 -4.43 20.81
CA VAL A 26 4.36 -4.69 21.98
C VAL A 26 4.09 -6.07 22.58
N GLN A 27 5.16 -6.71 23.05
CA GLN A 27 5.05 -7.87 23.93
C GLN A 27 4.95 -7.37 25.37
N VAL A 28 3.78 -7.56 25.97
CA VAL A 28 3.45 -7.07 27.33
C VAL A 28 3.83 -8.05 28.42
N GLU A 29 4.02 -9.33 28.06
CA GLU A 29 4.42 -10.40 28.97
C GLU A 29 5.55 -11.24 28.36
N PRO A 30 6.55 -11.65 29.15
CA PRO A 30 7.58 -12.56 28.66
C PRO A 30 6.96 -13.92 28.33
N LEU A 31 7.47 -14.58 27.28
CA LEU A 31 7.09 -15.94 26.92
C LEU A 31 8.32 -16.84 27.07
N ALA A 32 8.21 -17.87 27.92
CA ALA A 32 9.29 -18.83 28.10
C ALA A 32 9.47 -19.74 26.88
N GLU A 33 10.67 -20.26 26.69
CA GLU A 33 10.95 -21.20 25.61
C GLU A 33 10.05 -22.44 25.74
N ALA A 34 9.43 -22.85 24.62
CA ALA A 34 8.50 -23.98 24.53
C ALA A 34 7.23 -23.86 25.40
N ASP A 35 6.89 -22.68 25.93
CA ASP A 35 5.62 -22.46 26.62
C ASP A 35 4.45 -22.32 25.63
N THR A 36 3.83 -23.46 25.31
CA THR A 36 2.71 -23.50 24.38
C THR A 36 1.40 -23.00 25.01
N VAL A 37 1.26 -23.05 26.33
CA VAL A 37 0.06 -22.56 27.03
C VAL A 37 0.06 -21.05 27.06
N GLY A 38 1.15 -20.43 27.52
CA GLY A 38 1.32 -18.98 27.50
C GLY A 38 1.30 -18.40 26.09
N PHE A 39 1.75 -19.15 25.09
CA PHE A 39 1.60 -18.76 23.68
C PHE A 39 0.13 -18.60 23.28
N MET A 40 -0.73 -19.57 23.65
CA MET A 40 -2.16 -19.54 23.34
C MET A 40 -2.93 -18.53 24.20
N GLU A 41 -2.49 -18.23 25.42
CA GLU A 41 -3.06 -17.15 26.24
C GLU A 41 -2.80 -15.75 25.68
N GLY A 42 -1.77 -15.61 24.84
CA GLY A 42 -1.40 -14.39 24.17
C GLY A 42 -0.60 -13.42 25.05
N THR A 43 0.54 -12.98 24.52
CA THR A 43 1.49 -12.09 25.20
C THR A 43 1.67 -10.74 24.49
N TRP A 44 0.92 -10.53 23.41
CA TRP A 44 1.06 -9.36 22.54
C TRP A 44 -0.13 -8.41 22.68
N SER A 45 0.12 -7.12 22.55
CA SER A 45 -0.89 -6.08 22.52
C SER A 45 -0.42 -4.87 21.69
N VAL A 46 -1.26 -3.86 21.55
CA VAL A 46 -0.91 -2.58 20.91
C VAL A 46 -0.80 -1.52 21.99
N ALA A 47 0.34 -0.85 22.09
CA ALA A 47 0.52 0.29 22.97
C ALA A 47 0.30 1.59 22.20
N VAL A 48 -0.57 2.45 22.72
CA VAL A 48 -0.82 3.80 22.22
C VAL A 48 -0.24 4.78 23.22
N ASP A 49 0.71 5.59 22.78
CA ASP A 49 1.48 6.53 23.62
C ASP A 49 2.05 5.91 24.89
N GLY A 50 2.50 4.66 24.78
CA GLY A 50 3.11 3.89 25.85
C GLY A 50 2.14 3.13 26.73
N THR A 51 0.82 3.27 26.52
CA THR A 51 -0.20 2.52 27.26
C THR A 51 -0.71 1.36 26.41
N PRO A 52 -0.50 0.09 26.80
CA PRO A 52 -1.03 -1.06 26.10
C PRO A 52 -2.56 -1.12 26.19
N TRP A 53 -3.22 -1.63 25.15
CA TRP A 53 -4.60 -2.06 25.25
C TRP A 53 -4.75 -3.09 26.37
N GLU A 54 -5.90 -3.07 27.06
CA GLU A 54 -6.19 -4.01 28.16
C GLU A 54 -6.23 -5.47 27.68
N ARG A 55 -6.56 -5.68 26.40
CA ARG A 55 -6.64 -6.99 25.78
C ARG A 55 -5.28 -7.44 25.25
N LYS A 56 -5.00 -8.74 25.42
CA LYS A 56 -3.86 -9.46 24.82
C LYS A 56 -4.31 -10.35 23.67
N PHE A 57 -3.37 -10.66 22.79
CA PHE A 57 -3.54 -11.49 21.61
C PHE A 57 -2.34 -12.44 21.46
N ILE A 58 -2.52 -13.53 20.72
CA ILE A 58 -1.42 -14.45 20.38
C ILE A 58 -0.37 -13.67 19.57
N ASN A 59 -0.84 -12.91 18.58
CA ASN A 59 -0.03 -11.98 17.83
C ASN A 59 -0.87 -10.76 17.44
N VAL A 60 -0.17 -9.65 17.20
CA VAL A 60 -0.71 -8.44 16.60
C VAL A 60 0.19 -8.05 15.43
N TYR A 61 -0.39 -7.53 14.34
CA TYR A 61 0.33 -7.17 13.11
C TYR A 61 -0.24 -5.88 12.50
N GLY A 62 0.57 -5.23 11.66
CA GLY A 62 0.18 -4.08 10.84
C GLY A 62 -0.64 -3.00 11.56
N PRO A 63 -0.08 -2.26 12.54
CA PRO A 63 -0.83 -1.22 13.21
C PRO A 63 -1.16 -0.09 12.23
N VAL A 64 -2.38 0.43 12.29
CA VAL A 64 -2.80 1.65 11.60
C VAL A 64 -3.44 2.62 12.58
N ILE A 65 -3.35 3.91 12.28
CA ILE A 65 -3.88 4.98 13.10
C ILE A 65 -4.61 5.98 12.22
N THR A 66 -5.72 6.54 12.69
CA THR A 66 -6.40 7.63 11.98
C THR A 66 -5.52 8.88 11.95
N PRO A 67 -5.71 9.78 10.97
CA PRO A 67 -4.92 11.01 10.87
C PRO A 67 -4.90 11.87 12.14
N ASP A 68 -6.02 11.90 12.88
CA ASP A 68 -6.19 12.62 14.14
C ASP A 68 -5.67 11.87 15.38
N GLY A 69 -5.20 10.63 15.22
CA GLY A 69 -4.73 9.79 16.32
C GLY A 69 -5.82 9.18 17.20
N ALA A 70 -7.10 9.44 16.94
CA ALA A 70 -8.20 9.04 17.82
C ALA A 70 -8.49 7.52 17.81
N HIS A 71 -8.16 6.85 16.70
CA HIS A 71 -8.41 5.43 16.52
C HIS A 71 -7.16 4.71 16.06
N VAL A 72 -6.84 3.61 16.74
CA VAL A 72 -5.76 2.70 16.38
C VAL A 72 -6.37 1.35 16.09
N ALA A 73 -6.01 0.74 14.97
CA ALA A 73 -6.39 -0.61 14.64
C ALA A 73 -5.18 -1.50 14.33
N ALA A 74 -5.36 -2.80 14.45
CA ALA A 74 -4.36 -3.80 14.10
C ALA A 74 -5.03 -5.10 13.68
N GLU A 75 -4.31 -5.87 12.86
CA GLU A 75 -4.59 -7.29 12.69
C GLU A 75 -4.26 -8.02 13.98
N VAL A 76 -5.14 -8.92 14.42
CA VAL A 76 -4.94 -9.71 15.62
C VAL A 76 -5.22 -11.19 15.36
N ARG A 77 -4.41 -12.05 15.98
CA ARG A 77 -4.57 -13.50 15.97
C ARG A 77 -5.18 -13.97 17.29
N LEU A 78 -6.31 -14.65 17.21
CA LEU A 78 -7.07 -15.17 18.35
C LEU A 78 -6.82 -16.65 18.62
N ASP A 79 -6.57 -17.43 17.56
CA ASP A 79 -6.23 -18.86 17.62
C ASP A 79 -5.26 -19.21 16.48
N ILE A 80 -4.90 -20.48 16.33
CA ILE A 80 -3.98 -20.99 15.30
C ILE A 80 -4.41 -20.55 13.90
N CYS A 81 -5.71 -20.54 13.61
CA CYS A 81 -6.26 -20.20 12.30
C CYS A 81 -7.32 -19.09 12.33
N ASP A 82 -7.46 -18.39 13.45
CA ASP A 82 -8.52 -17.38 13.63
C ASP A 82 -7.90 -15.98 13.74
N TYR A 83 -8.16 -15.17 12.74
CA TYR A 83 -7.67 -13.80 12.59
C TYR A 83 -8.84 -12.83 12.50
N THR A 84 -8.65 -11.61 12.98
CA THR A 84 -9.61 -10.51 12.82
C THR A 84 -8.88 -9.17 12.93
N LEU A 85 -9.61 -8.06 12.80
CA LEU A 85 -9.09 -6.76 13.20
C LEU A 85 -9.61 -6.35 14.57
N ALA A 86 -8.81 -5.57 15.28
CA ALA A 86 -9.22 -4.86 16.48
C ALA A 86 -9.02 -3.36 16.29
N GLU A 87 -10.03 -2.53 16.58
CA GLU A 87 -9.92 -1.08 16.73
C GLU A 87 -10.03 -0.73 18.22
N ASN A 88 -9.02 -0.08 18.79
CA ASN A 88 -8.97 0.31 20.19
C ASN A 88 -9.35 -0.86 21.14
N ALA A 89 -8.76 -2.03 20.89
CA ALA A 89 -9.02 -3.31 21.57
C ALA A 89 -10.41 -3.96 21.34
N VAL A 90 -11.30 -3.32 20.58
CA VAL A 90 -12.61 -3.87 20.19
C VAL A 90 -12.46 -4.63 18.89
N LEU A 91 -12.84 -5.92 18.91
CA LEU A 91 -12.76 -6.77 17.73
C LEU A 91 -13.88 -6.49 16.75
N TRP A 92 -13.65 -6.78 15.47
CA TRP A 92 -14.76 -7.14 14.59
C TRP A 92 -15.47 -8.39 15.10
N ASP A 93 -16.77 -8.48 14.81
CA ASP A 93 -17.60 -9.62 15.22
C ASP A 93 -17.24 -10.92 14.47
N ASN A 94 -16.73 -10.79 13.24
CA ASN A 94 -16.33 -11.93 12.40
C ASN A 94 -14.84 -12.26 12.53
N THR A 95 -14.52 -13.54 12.34
CA THR A 95 -13.16 -14.05 12.21
C THR A 95 -12.92 -14.66 10.84
N PHE A 96 -11.65 -14.73 10.45
CA PHE A 96 -11.21 -15.15 9.13
C PHE A 96 -10.00 -16.06 9.22
N GLY A 97 -9.77 -16.86 8.18
CA GLY A 97 -8.58 -17.73 8.11
C GLY A 97 -7.27 -16.94 7.97
N CYS A 98 -7.37 -15.68 7.53
CA CYS A 98 -6.31 -14.67 7.50
C CYS A 98 -6.92 -13.29 7.26
N VAL A 99 -6.27 -12.24 7.75
CA VAL A 99 -6.62 -10.82 7.48
C VAL A 99 -5.33 -10.05 7.34
N TRP A 100 -5.07 -9.32 6.26
CA TRP A 100 -3.77 -8.67 6.08
C TRP A 100 -3.97 -7.16 5.86
N GLU A 101 -2.96 -6.36 6.20
CA GLU A 101 -2.86 -4.92 5.83
C GLU A 101 -4.11 -4.08 6.20
N PRO A 102 -4.49 -3.93 7.48
CA PRO A 102 -5.63 -3.08 7.82
C PRO A 102 -5.46 -1.66 7.28
N THR A 103 -6.53 -1.02 6.82
CA THR A 103 -6.51 0.35 6.27
C THR A 103 -7.79 1.09 6.64
N TYR A 104 -7.66 2.33 7.11
CA TYR A 104 -8.82 3.21 7.28
C TYR A 104 -9.28 3.76 5.93
N ARG A 105 -10.60 3.77 5.74
CA ARG A 105 -11.23 4.37 4.56
C ARG A 105 -11.29 5.89 4.74
N ASN A 106 -10.67 6.65 3.84
CA ASN A 106 -10.61 8.11 3.92
C ASN A 106 -12.00 8.75 4.09
N GLY A 107 -12.10 9.77 4.94
CA GLY A 107 -13.35 10.51 5.20
C GLY A 107 -14.46 9.71 5.90
N ARG A 108 -14.23 8.44 6.24
CA ARG A 108 -15.21 7.55 6.87
C ARG A 108 -14.58 6.87 8.08
N ARG A 109 -15.38 6.59 9.12
CA ARG A 109 -14.94 5.73 10.23
C ARG A 109 -15.19 4.27 9.85
N ALA A 110 -14.52 3.81 8.81
CA ALA A 110 -14.62 2.44 8.30
C ALA A 110 -13.22 1.85 8.16
N LEU A 111 -13.06 0.62 8.62
CA LEU A 111 -11.82 -0.13 8.56
C LEU A 111 -11.94 -1.21 7.49
N LEU A 112 -10.93 -1.31 6.64
CA LEU A 112 -10.88 -2.23 5.50
C LEU A 112 -9.72 -3.21 5.68
N ALA A 113 -9.92 -4.45 5.23
CA ALA A 113 -8.82 -5.37 4.98
C ALA A 113 -9.18 -6.45 3.95
N PRO A 114 -8.19 -6.93 3.17
CA PRO A 114 -8.23 -8.25 2.58
C PRO A 114 -8.44 -9.31 3.66
N VAL A 115 -9.47 -10.13 3.49
CA VAL A 115 -9.79 -11.24 4.39
C VAL A 115 -9.91 -12.54 3.62
N ARG A 116 -9.46 -13.64 4.23
CA ARG A 116 -9.59 -14.99 3.68
C ARG A 116 -10.76 -15.72 4.32
N THR A 117 -11.81 -15.94 3.56
CA THR A 117 -13.04 -16.64 3.97
C THR A 117 -13.46 -17.67 2.93
N GLY A 118 -13.94 -18.84 3.36
CA GLY A 118 -14.33 -19.92 2.44
C GLY A 118 -13.20 -20.43 1.54
N GLY A 119 -11.94 -20.26 1.95
CA GLY A 119 -10.76 -20.68 1.18
C GLY A 119 -10.21 -19.65 0.19
N SER A 120 -10.88 -18.52 0.01
CA SER A 120 -10.53 -17.48 -0.96
C SER A 120 -10.49 -16.09 -0.32
N TRP A 121 -9.90 -15.13 -1.01
CA TRP A 121 -9.77 -13.74 -0.57
C TRP A 121 -10.88 -12.84 -1.10
N THR A 122 -11.25 -11.85 -0.29
CA THR A 122 -12.15 -10.73 -0.62
C THR A 122 -11.80 -9.52 0.25
N ILE A 123 -12.39 -8.35 0.01
CA ILE A 123 -12.30 -7.20 0.92
C ILE A 123 -13.46 -7.25 1.91
N ALA A 124 -13.17 -7.04 3.19
CA ALA A 124 -14.17 -6.74 4.21
C ALA A 124 -14.07 -5.30 4.69
N GLU A 125 -15.22 -4.72 5.03
CA GLU A 125 -15.36 -3.45 5.72
C GLU A 125 -16.04 -3.69 7.07
N ASN A 126 -15.42 -3.24 8.15
CA ASN A 126 -15.95 -3.39 9.52
C ASN A 126 -16.38 -4.84 9.86
N GLY A 127 -15.62 -5.82 9.35
CA GLY A 127 -15.87 -7.23 9.59
C GLY A 127 -16.78 -7.90 8.57
N GLU A 128 -17.42 -7.17 7.66
CA GLU A 128 -18.33 -7.76 6.67
C GLU A 128 -17.69 -7.76 5.27
N PRO A 129 -17.63 -8.91 4.56
CA PRO A 129 -17.24 -8.95 3.17
C PRO A 129 -18.13 -8.05 2.30
N ILE A 130 -17.51 -7.13 1.53
CA ILE A 130 -18.22 -6.15 0.69
C ILE A 130 -18.12 -6.42 -0.81
N TRP A 131 -17.22 -7.32 -1.22
CA TRP A 131 -17.07 -7.75 -2.61
C TRP A 131 -17.68 -9.12 -2.81
N ASP A 132 -18.33 -9.34 -3.94
CA ASP A 132 -18.95 -10.60 -4.33
C ASP A 132 -17.92 -11.55 -4.95
N ASN A 133 -16.92 -11.04 -5.69
CA ASN A 133 -15.89 -11.89 -6.27
C ASN A 133 -14.94 -12.45 -5.21
N ARG A 134 -14.28 -13.54 -5.58
CA ARG A 134 -13.35 -14.28 -4.72
C ARG A 134 -12.06 -14.53 -5.47
N PHE A 135 -10.94 -14.26 -4.80
CA PHE A 135 -9.61 -14.31 -5.40
C PHE A 135 -8.74 -15.37 -4.74
N MET A 136 -7.81 -15.95 -5.50
CA MET A 136 -6.80 -16.85 -4.94
C MET A 136 -5.81 -16.08 -4.05
N GLN A 137 -5.48 -14.84 -4.41
CA GLN A 137 -4.66 -13.89 -3.63
C GLN A 137 -5.22 -12.47 -3.81
N LEU A 138 -5.10 -11.65 -2.77
CA LEU A 138 -5.55 -10.26 -2.74
C LEU A 138 -4.72 -9.49 -1.70
N TRP A 139 -4.11 -8.37 -2.08
CA TRP A 139 -3.27 -7.56 -1.19
C TRP A 139 -3.07 -6.14 -1.75
N ASN A 140 -2.32 -5.31 -1.03
CA ASN A 140 -1.96 -3.94 -1.41
C ASN A 140 -3.18 -3.12 -1.83
N GLN A 141 -4.26 -3.22 -1.06
CA GLN A 141 -5.41 -2.38 -1.32
C GLN A 141 -5.07 -0.91 -1.07
N ARG A 142 -5.71 -0.05 -1.85
CA ARG A 142 -5.63 1.41 -1.78
C ARG A 142 -7.04 1.95 -1.85
N VAL A 143 -7.20 3.11 -1.24
CA VAL A 143 -8.47 3.84 -1.20
C VAL A 143 -8.26 5.16 -1.94
N SER A 144 -9.23 5.58 -2.75
CA SER A 144 -9.22 6.91 -3.37
C SER A 144 -9.22 8.02 -2.31
N ALA A 145 -8.84 9.23 -2.70
CA ALA A 145 -8.72 10.36 -1.77
C ALA A 145 -10.06 10.70 -1.08
N ASP A 146 -11.18 10.58 -1.79
CA ASP A 146 -12.53 10.78 -1.27
C ASP A 146 -13.07 9.59 -0.47
N GLY A 147 -12.36 8.46 -0.46
CA GLY A 147 -12.81 7.25 0.21
C GLY A 147 -13.75 6.38 -0.61
N GLU A 148 -14.21 6.80 -1.80
CA GLU A 148 -15.30 6.10 -2.49
C GLU A 148 -14.87 4.81 -3.18
N HIS A 149 -13.64 4.74 -3.69
CA HIS A 149 -13.14 3.65 -4.52
C HIS A 149 -12.05 2.85 -3.81
N ILE A 150 -12.06 1.53 -4.03
CA ILE A 150 -11.05 0.60 -3.52
C ILE A 150 -10.41 -0.11 -4.72
N ALA A 151 -9.08 -0.03 -4.80
CA ALA A 151 -8.30 -0.79 -5.77
C ALA A 151 -7.34 -1.73 -5.03
N ALA A 152 -7.10 -2.93 -5.55
CA ALA A 152 -6.16 -3.88 -4.97
C ALA A 152 -5.47 -4.73 -6.03
N VAL A 153 -4.33 -5.31 -5.68
CA VAL A 153 -3.69 -6.34 -6.50
C VAL A 153 -4.35 -7.67 -6.18
N ALA A 154 -4.79 -8.39 -7.22
CA ALA A 154 -5.45 -9.67 -7.08
C ALA A 154 -4.89 -10.71 -8.05
N ALA A 155 -5.04 -11.98 -7.70
CA ALA A 155 -4.89 -13.09 -8.62
C ALA A 155 -6.15 -13.95 -8.61
N ALA A 156 -6.81 -14.10 -9.76
CA ALA A 156 -7.96 -14.98 -9.91
C ALA A 156 -7.55 -16.47 -9.98
N SER A 157 -6.33 -16.72 -10.46
CA SER A 157 -5.71 -18.04 -10.54
C SER A 157 -4.20 -17.93 -10.36
N PHE A 158 -3.54 -19.06 -10.12
CA PHE A 158 -2.10 -19.09 -9.83
C PHE A 158 -1.29 -18.43 -10.95
N GLY A 159 -0.49 -17.41 -10.58
CA GLY A 159 0.38 -16.70 -11.51
C GLY A 159 -0.33 -15.78 -12.51
N SER A 160 -1.62 -15.48 -12.32
CA SER A 160 -2.37 -14.55 -13.17
C SER A 160 -2.80 -13.34 -12.35
N TRP A 161 -1.96 -12.30 -12.36
CA TRP A 161 -2.10 -11.09 -11.56
C TRP A 161 -2.87 -10.01 -12.31
N THR A 162 -3.66 -9.21 -11.60
CA THR A 162 -4.38 -8.06 -12.14
C THR A 162 -4.66 -7.03 -11.04
N ILE A 163 -5.20 -5.88 -11.42
CA ILE A 163 -5.82 -4.94 -10.49
C ILE A 163 -7.33 -5.17 -10.49
N VAL A 164 -7.92 -5.17 -9.31
CA VAL A 164 -9.37 -5.12 -9.11
C VAL A 164 -9.74 -3.75 -8.57
N VAL A 165 -10.74 -3.10 -9.17
CA VAL A 165 -11.29 -1.81 -8.72
C VAL A 165 -12.77 -2.01 -8.45
N ASP A 166 -13.21 -1.77 -7.22
CA ASP A 166 -14.60 -1.94 -6.76
C ASP A 166 -15.23 -3.27 -7.22
N ASP A 167 -14.57 -4.36 -6.86
CA ASP A 167 -14.98 -5.73 -7.19
C ASP A 167 -14.93 -6.07 -8.69
N ARG A 168 -14.30 -5.24 -9.53
CA ARG A 168 -14.14 -5.49 -10.97
C ARG A 168 -12.68 -5.58 -11.35
N SER A 169 -12.24 -6.78 -11.74
CA SER A 169 -10.90 -6.98 -12.30
C SER A 169 -10.74 -6.22 -13.62
N TRP A 170 -9.55 -5.68 -13.86
CA TRP A 170 -9.16 -5.28 -15.20
C TRP A 170 -9.28 -6.45 -16.18
N PRO A 171 -9.56 -6.20 -17.47
CA PRO A 171 -9.69 -7.26 -18.47
C PRO A 171 -8.35 -7.91 -18.84
N VAL A 172 -7.23 -7.31 -18.40
CA VAL A 172 -5.88 -7.81 -18.63
C VAL A 172 -5.33 -8.51 -17.40
N SER A 173 -4.45 -9.49 -17.61
CA SER A 173 -3.69 -10.14 -16.56
C SER A 173 -2.22 -10.25 -16.94
N PHE A 174 -1.37 -10.39 -15.92
CA PHE A 174 0.08 -10.38 -16.01
C PHE A 174 0.63 -11.67 -15.36
N ASP A 175 1.64 -12.26 -16.00
CA ASP A 175 2.21 -13.57 -15.65
C ASP A 175 3.37 -13.51 -14.64
N ASP A 176 3.75 -12.31 -14.21
CA ASP A 176 4.93 -12.09 -13.36
C ASP A 176 4.57 -11.26 -12.12
N LEU A 177 4.41 -9.93 -12.25
CA LEU A 177 4.22 -9.05 -11.10
C LEU A 177 3.33 -7.85 -11.42
N VAL A 178 2.55 -7.41 -10.43
CA VAL A 178 1.78 -6.16 -10.44
C VAL A 178 2.11 -5.40 -9.14
N LEU A 179 2.59 -4.17 -9.28
CA LEU A 179 2.86 -3.27 -8.15
C LEU A 179 1.54 -2.73 -7.57
N PRO A 180 1.57 -2.18 -6.33
CA PRO A 180 0.39 -1.57 -5.74
C PRO A 180 -0.27 -0.54 -6.68
N PRO A 181 -1.61 -0.51 -6.76
CA PRO A 181 -2.31 0.49 -7.56
C PRO A 181 -2.10 1.90 -7.00
N VAL A 182 -2.23 2.91 -7.85
CA VAL A 182 -2.22 4.32 -7.50
C VAL A 182 -3.46 4.97 -8.09
N PHE A 183 -4.21 5.73 -7.31
CA PHE A 183 -5.37 6.49 -7.79
C PHE A 183 -4.94 7.86 -8.35
N SER A 184 -5.66 8.35 -9.35
CA SER A 184 -5.66 9.77 -9.69
C SER A 184 -6.25 10.60 -8.55
N PRO A 185 -5.96 11.91 -8.48
CA PRO A 185 -6.47 12.77 -7.40
C PRO A 185 -7.99 12.81 -7.27
N ASP A 186 -8.71 12.62 -8.39
CA ASP A 186 -10.17 12.55 -8.45
C ASP A 186 -10.74 11.13 -8.22
N GLY A 187 -9.87 10.13 -8.02
CA GLY A 187 -10.26 8.74 -7.80
C GLY A 187 -10.75 7.98 -9.04
N LEU A 188 -10.80 8.60 -10.22
CA LEU A 188 -11.41 8.02 -11.42
C LEU A 188 -10.48 7.10 -12.23
N LEU A 189 -9.17 7.27 -12.11
CA LEU A 189 -8.17 6.50 -12.82
C LEU A 189 -7.31 5.72 -11.82
N VAL A 190 -6.92 4.52 -12.22
CA VAL A 190 -5.97 3.69 -11.48
C VAL A 190 -4.79 3.35 -12.37
N ALA A 191 -3.57 3.56 -11.88
CA ALA A 191 -2.34 3.17 -12.54
C ALA A 191 -1.54 2.17 -11.69
N ALA A 192 -0.76 1.31 -12.34
CA ALA A 192 0.17 0.42 -11.67
C ALA A 192 1.38 0.12 -12.57
N GLY A 193 2.55 -0.07 -11.95
CA GLY A 193 3.67 -0.73 -12.63
C GLY A 193 3.38 -2.23 -12.76
N VAL A 194 3.54 -2.77 -13.95
CA VAL A 194 3.22 -4.17 -14.26
C VAL A 194 4.39 -4.82 -15.00
N ARG A 195 4.64 -6.08 -14.69
CA ARG A 195 5.66 -6.89 -15.36
C ARG A 195 4.98 -8.08 -16.00
N ALA A 196 5.27 -8.29 -17.28
CA ALA A 196 4.83 -9.47 -18.01
C ALA A 196 5.85 -9.85 -19.08
N GLN A 197 6.00 -11.15 -19.33
CA GLN A 197 6.98 -11.68 -20.30
C GLN A 197 8.40 -11.13 -20.06
N GLY A 198 8.76 -10.94 -18.79
CA GLY A 198 10.09 -10.48 -18.37
C GLY A 198 10.38 -8.99 -18.57
N SER A 199 9.40 -8.15 -18.93
CA SER A 199 9.59 -6.70 -19.11
C SER A 199 8.56 -5.88 -18.33
N TRP A 200 8.98 -4.70 -17.86
CA TRP A 200 8.13 -3.76 -17.14
C TRP A 200 7.40 -2.78 -18.05
N ARG A 201 6.18 -2.42 -17.67
CA ARG A 201 5.33 -1.37 -18.27
C ARG A 201 4.55 -0.66 -17.17
N VAL A 202 3.93 0.46 -17.50
CA VAL A 202 2.84 1.03 -16.69
C VAL A 202 1.52 0.64 -17.34
N ALA A 203 0.53 0.29 -16.53
CA ALA A 203 -0.86 0.13 -16.95
C ALA A 203 -1.73 1.21 -16.31
N VAL A 204 -2.69 1.75 -17.06
CA VAL A 204 -3.68 2.72 -16.59
C VAL A 204 -5.07 2.21 -16.99
N ASN A 205 -5.96 2.00 -16.02
CA ASN A 205 -7.30 1.45 -16.21
C ASN A 205 -7.35 0.17 -17.08
N GLY A 206 -6.35 -0.72 -16.92
CA GLY A 206 -6.27 -1.98 -17.65
C GLY A 206 -5.66 -1.88 -19.05
N GLU A 207 -5.20 -0.70 -19.46
CA GLU A 207 -4.44 -0.52 -20.71
C GLU A 207 -2.96 -0.33 -20.42
N THR A 208 -2.09 -1.11 -21.06
CA THR A 208 -0.64 -0.99 -20.90
C THR A 208 -0.04 0.05 -21.85
N TRP A 209 0.96 0.78 -21.37
CA TRP A 209 1.83 1.56 -22.23
C TRP A 209 2.53 0.66 -23.25
N ALA A 210 2.71 1.17 -24.47
CA ALA A 210 3.33 0.40 -25.55
C ALA A 210 4.83 0.14 -25.31
N GLU A 211 5.54 1.15 -24.80
CA GLU A 211 6.95 1.04 -24.44
C GLU A 211 7.14 0.14 -23.21
N SER A 212 8.21 -0.64 -23.25
CA SER A 212 8.65 -1.46 -22.11
C SER A 212 10.04 -1.06 -21.63
N TYR A 213 10.34 -1.44 -20.41
CA TYR A 213 11.51 -1.02 -19.64
C TYR A 213 12.09 -2.19 -18.83
N ASP A 214 13.34 -2.02 -18.40
CA ASP A 214 14.02 -2.98 -17.53
C ASP A 214 13.49 -2.89 -16.09
N MET A 215 13.03 -1.69 -15.70
CA MET A 215 12.36 -1.41 -14.43
C MET A 215 11.41 -0.23 -14.58
N VAL A 216 10.33 -0.25 -13.80
CA VAL A 216 9.37 0.84 -13.63
C VAL A 216 9.15 1.07 -12.14
N TRP A 217 9.23 2.32 -11.68
CA TRP A 217 8.85 2.71 -10.32
C TRP A 217 7.38 3.16 -10.29
N ASP A 218 6.85 3.39 -9.09
CA ASP A 218 5.45 3.77 -8.89
C ASP A 218 5.03 4.94 -9.79
N PRO A 219 3.95 4.77 -10.57
CA PRO A 219 3.41 5.85 -11.38
C PRO A 219 2.82 6.94 -10.49
N VAL A 220 2.91 8.20 -10.95
CA VAL A 220 2.32 9.36 -10.29
C VAL A 220 1.40 10.10 -11.26
N PHE A 221 0.25 10.53 -10.77
CA PHE A 221 -0.67 11.36 -11.54
C PHE A 221 -0.34 12.85 -11.41
N SER A 222 -0.63 13.62 -12.46
CA SER A 222 -0.71 15.09 -12.34
C SER A 222 -1.81 15.49 -11.34
N PRO A 223 -1.75 16.69 -10.74
CA PRO A 223 -2.80 17.18 -9.85
C PRO A 223 -4.21 17.21 -10.49
N SER A 224 -4.27 17.40 -11.82
CA SER A 224 -5.49 17.35 -12.62
C SER A 224 -5.93 15.93 -13.00
N GLY A 225 -5.11 14.90 -12.77
CA GLY A 225 -5.38 13.51 -13.14
C GLY A 225 -5.24 13.20 -14.64
N ASP A 226 -4.91 14.19 -15.47
CA ASP A 226 -4.85 14.07 -16.93
C ASP A 226 -3.54 13.52 -17.49
N ARG A 227 -2.52 13.34 -16.65
CA ARG A 227 -1.22 12.79 -17.02
C ARG A 227 -0.74 11.77 -16.01
N VAL A 228 -0.02 10.77 -16.51
CA VAL A 228 0.70 9.78 -15.69
C VAL A 228 2.17 9.83 -16.02
N ALA A 229 3.01 10.01 -15.00
CA ALA A 229 4.45 9.95 -15.12
C ALA A 229 5.01 8.78 -14.31
N ALA A 230 6.11 8.19 -14.78
CA ALA A 230 6.85 7.17 -14.05
C ALA A 230 8.34 7.33 -14.28
N LYS A 231 9.15 7.04 -13.25
CA LYS A 231 10.57 6.79 -13.45
C LYS A 231 10.73 5.41 -14.08
N VAL A 232 11.58 5.32 -15.10
CA VAL A 232 11.84 4.10 -15.87
C VAL A 232 13.34 3.87 -16.03
N GLU A 233 13.73 2.60 -16.18
CA GLU A 233 15.13 2.19 -16.42
C GLU A 233 15.28 1.48 -17.76
N ARG A 234 16.38 1.75 -18.45
CA ARG A 234 16.86 1.00 -19.62
C ARG A 234 18.38 1.02 -19.65
N ASP A 235 19.00 -0.16 -19.77
CA ASP A 235 20.45 -0.32 -19.87
C ASP A 235 21.22 0.35 -18.71
N GLY A 236 20.67 0.29 -17.49
CA GLY A 236 21.27 0.88 -16.28
C GLY A 236 21.19 2.41 -16.18
N ARG A 237 20.43 3.06 -17.06
CA ARG A 237 20.15 4.51 -17.01
C ARG A 237 18.68 4.77 -16.75
N PHE A 238 18.37 5.95 -16.22
CA PHE A 238 17.03 6.31 -15.77
C PHE A 238 16.44 7.51 -16.51
N ALA A 239 15.15 7.46 -16.84
CA ALA A 239 14.42 8.59 -17.42
C ALA A 239 13.01 8.71 -16.80
N ILE A 240 12.34 9.82 -17.09
CA ILE A 240 10.92 10.02 -16.81
C ILE A 240 10.14 9.71 -18.08
N ALA A 241 9.22 8.75 -18.01
CA ALA A 241 8.21 8.52 -19.03
C ALA A 241 6.90 9.19 -18.62
N VAL A 242 6.19 9.78 -19.58
CA VAL A 242 4.93 10.49 -19.40
C VAL A 242 3.97 10.01 -20.48
N ASP A 243 2.79 9.54 -20.08
CA ASP A 243 1.73 9.08 -20.97
C ASP A 243 2.23 8.07 -22.03
N GLY A 244 3.05 7.11 -21.59
CA GLY A 244 3.56 6.03 -22.43
C GLY A 244 4.79 6.34 -23.27
N LYS A 245 5.40 7.51 -23.12
CA LYS A 245 6.60 7.91 -23.87
C LYS A 245 7.69 8.45 -22.95
N VAL A 246 8.93 8.11 -23.25
CA VAL A 246 10.09 8.74 -22.58
C VAL A 246 10.05 10.24 -22.88
N TRP A 247 9.96 11.05 -21.83
CA TRP A 247 9.83 12.50 -21.92
C TRP A 247 11.13 13.21 -21.57
N SER A 248 11.89 12.71 -20.58
CA SER A 248 13.19 13.30 -20.19
C SER A 248 14.39 12.64 -20.89
N PRO A 249 15.58 13.27 -20.83
CA PRO A 249 16.84 12.58 -21.08
C PRO A 249 17.04 11.40 -20.13
N TRP A 250 17.99 10.55 -20.50
CA TRP A 250 18.49 9.47 -19.65
C TRP A 250 19.61 10.00 -18.75
N TYR A 251 19.59 9.57 -17.49
CA TYR A 251 20.49 10.01 -16.43
C TYR A 251 21.17 8.83 -15.74
N ASP A 252 22.36 9.05 -15.16
CA ASP A 252 23.06 8.07 -14.33
C ASP A 252 22.29 7.72 -13.04
N ALA A 253 21.60 8.71 -12.46
CA ALA A 253 20.63 8.49 -11.39
C ALA A 253 19.47 9.48 -11.50
N LEU A 254 18.27 9.05 -11.12
CA LEU A 254 17.06 9.87 -11.17
C LEU A 254 16.17 9.54 -9.97
N TRP A 255 15.61 10.58 -9.35
CA TRP A 255 14.59 10.44 -8.29
C TRP A 255 13.19 10.52 -8.88
N ASP A 256 12.20 10.08 -8.10
CA ASP A 256 10.82 9.99 -8.54
C ASP A 256 10.29 11.34 -9.05
N PRO A 257 9.48 11.32 -10.14
CA PRO A 257 8.87 12.52 -10.71
C PRO A 257 7.95 13.20 -9.70
N VAL A 258 8.00 14.53 -9.67
CA VAL A 258 7.11 15.36 -8.85
C VAL A 258 6.52 16.44 -9.74
N PHE A 259 5.19 16.44 -9.88
CA PHE A 259 4.46 17.48 -10.61
C PHE A 259 4.46 18.79 -9.83
N SER A 260 4.50 19.92 -10.55
CA SER A 260 4.13 21.21 -9.99
C SER A 260 2.64 21.22 -9.60
N PRO A 261 2.22 22.07 -8.65
CA PRO A 261 0.81 22.13 -8.23
C PRO A 261 -0.18 22.46 -9.36
N ASP A 262 0.28 23.17 -10.40
CA ASP A 262 -0.49 23.48 -11.61
C ASP A 262 -0.51 22.33 -12.64
N GLY A 263 0.24 21.25 -12.42
CA GLY A 263 0.35 20.11 -13.33
C GLY A 263 1.14 20.37 -14.62
N MET A 264 1.68 21.58 -14.83
CA MET A 264 2.29 21.98 -16.11
C MET A 264 3.79 21.71 -16.19
N ARG A 265 4.43 21.35 -15.07
CA ARG A 265 5.88 21.14 -14.96
C ARG A 265 6.20 19.91 -14.13
N LEU A 266 7.39 19.36 -14.33
CA LEU A 266 7.99 18.32 -13.50
C LEU A 266 9.30 18.82 -12.88
N LEU A 267 9.52 18.45 -11.62
CA LEU A 267 10.81 18.57 -10.96
C LEU A 267 11.68 17.35 -11.32
N ILE A 268 12.74 17.59 -12.08
CA ILE A 268 13.83 16.64 -12.31
C ILE A 268 14.85 16.83 -11.19
N ARG A 269 15.17 15.73 -10.51
CA ARG A 269 16.33 15.61 -9.62
C ARG A 269 17.14 14.45 -10.17
N ALA A 270 18.36 14.70 -10.60
CA ALA A 270 19.16 13.71 -11.31
C ALA A 270 20.65 13.87 -11.03
N VAL A 271 21.40 12.80 -11.30
CA VAL A 271 22.85 12.82 -11.43
C VAL A 271 23.20 12.49 -12.88
N GLU A 272 24.08 13.29 -13.47
CA GLU A 272 24.68 13.01 -14.77
C GLU A 272 26.16 13.40 -14.73
N GLY A 273 27.05 12.51 -15.19
CA GLY A 273 28.49 12.77 -15.20
C GLY A 273 29.05 13.06 -13.80
N GLY A 274 28.50 12.40 -12.77
CA GLY A 274 28.87 12.61 -11.38
C GLY A 274 28.40 13.92 -10.74
N THR A 275 27.58 14.71 -11.43
CA THR A 275 27.05 15.98 -10.93
C THR A 275 25.56 15.86 -10.62
N TYR A 276 25.17 16.20 -9.40
CA TYR A 276 23.76 16.32 -9.01
C TYR A 276 23.20 17.68 -9.46
N PHE A 277 22.01 17.66 -10.06
CA PHE A 277 21.25 18.88 -10.36
C PHE A 277 19.75 18.70 -10.12
N ARG A 278 19.08 19.85 -10.00
CA ARG A 278 17.63 19.94 -9.87
C ARG A 278 17.10 20.97 -10.85
N GLN A 279 16.06 20.64 -11.60
CA GLN A 279 15.46 21.51 -12.60
C GLN A 279 13.95 21.34 -12.61
N VAL A 280 13.21 22.44 -12.69
CA VAL A 280 11.77 22.42 -12.96
C VAL A 280 11.57 22.65 -14.45
N VAL A 281 10.97 21.70 -15.15
CA VAL A 281 10.84 21.69 -16.61
C VAL A 281 9.38 21.61 -17.02
N ALA A 282 8.97 22.47 -17.96
CA ALA A 282 7.61 22.47 -18.50
C ALA A 282 7.45 21.44 -19.61
N PHE A 283 6.25 20.88 -19.77
CA PHE A 283 5.98 19.84 -20.77
C PHE A 283 6.17 20.28 -22.23
N ASP A 284 6.10 21.59 -22.49
CA ASP A 284 6.39 22.19 -23.80
C ASP A 284 7.88 22.34 -24.09
N THR A 285 8.73 22.08 -23.09
CA THR A 285 10.19 22.12 -23.26
C THR A 285 10.65 20.91 -24.06
N VAL A 286 11.34 21.17 -25.17
CA VAL A 286 12.04 20.13 -25.91
C VAL A 286 13.42 19.97 -25.30
N PHE A 287 13.74 18.78 -24.80
CA PHE A 287 15.11 18.44 -24.43
C PHE A 287 15.94 18.36 -25.70
N GLN A 288 16.83 19.32 -25.91
CA GLN A 288 17.82 19.22 -26.98
C GLN A 288 18.80 18.12 -26.60
N GLY A 289 18.93 17.12 -27.47
CA GLY A 289 19.86 16.00 -27.32
C GLY A 289 21.31 16.41 -27.52
#